data_AF-A0A349M4L8-F1
#
_entry.id   AF-A0A349M4L8-F1
#
_cell.length_a   1.000
_cell.length_b   1.000
_cell.length_c   1.000
_cell.angle_alpha   90.00
_cell.angle_beta   90.00
_cell.angle_gamma   90.00
#
_symmetry.space_group_name_H-M   'P 1'
#
loop_
_entity.id
_entity.type
_entity.pdbx_description
1 polymer ?
#
loop_
_entity_poly.entity_id
_entity_poly.type
_entity_poly.pdbx_seq_one_letter_code
_entity_poly.pdbx_strand_id
1 'polypeptide(L)'
;MVVWLREQRRRSSLDEYRLSIADGNGHIDALSTTLAAFGRHARYASEQTTELKDADTADIFQEVARGIDTWLWFVETSQQSGS
;
A
#
# COMPACT_ATOMS: atom_id res chain seq x y z
N MET A 1 17.14 -13.72 -9.13
CA MET A 1 16.47 -12.54 -8.53
C MET A 1 15.37 -11.97 -9.43
N VAL A 2 15.61 -11.70 -10.72
CA VAL A 2 14.61 -11.09 -11.63
C VAL A 2 13.37 -11.94 -11.92
N VAL A 3 13.50 -13.27 -11.91
CA VAL A 3 12.38 -14.21 -12.12
C VAL A 3 11.38 -14.19 -10.96
N TRP A 4 11.87 -14.01 -9.72
CA TRP A 4 11.02 -13.94 -8.52
C TRP A 4 10.15 -12.68 -8.49
N LEU A 5 10.70 -11.55 -8.93
CA LEU A 5 9.96 -10.29 -9.02
C LEU A 5 8.80 -10.38 -10.02
N ARG A 6 8.99 -11.12 -11.14
CA ARG A 6 7.94 -11.36 -12.14
C ARG A 6 6.83 -12.27 -11.63
N GLU A 7 7.15 -13.26 -10.81
CA GLU A 7 6.16 -14.18 -10.24
C GLU A 7 5.28 -13.47 -9.19
N GLN A 8 5.89 -12.69 -8.30
CA GLN A 8 5.15 -11.89 -7.32
C GLN A 8 4.22 -10.88 -7.99
N ARG A 9 4.63 -10.32 -9.13
CA ARG A 9 3.80 -9.41 -9.94
C ARG A 9 2.50 -10.07 -10.42
N ARG A 10 2.51 -11.35 -10.80
CA ARG A 10 1.28 -12.04 -11.26
C ARG A 10 0.27 -12.25 -10.14
N ARG A 11 0.69 -12.22 -8.89
CA ARG A 11 -0.16 -12.46 -7.71
C ARG A 11 -0.55 -11.17 -6.98
N SER A 12 0.07 -10.04 -7.35
CA SER A 12 -0.21 -8.73 -6.77
C SER A 12 -1.29 -8.00 -7.58
N SER A 13 -2.24 -7.38 -6.90
CA SER A 13 -3.24 -6.48 -7.48
C SER A 13 -2.76 -5.03 -7.57
N LEU A 14 -1.55 -4.72 -7.09
CA LEU A 14 -0.99 -3.38 -7.13
C LEU A 14 -0.42 -3.05 -8.51
N ASP A 15 -0.66 -1.81 -8.95
CA ASP A 15 -0.15 -1.30 -10.21
C ASP A 15 1.38 -1.27 -10.26
N GLU A 16 1.92 -1.41 -11.47
CA GLU A 16 3.36 -1.40 -11.67
C GLU A 16 3.93 0.00 -11.43
N TYR A 17 4.92 0.08 -10.55
CA TYR A 17 5.67 1.30 -10.34
C TYR A 17 6.39 1.69 -11.65
N ARG A 18 5.95 2.78 -12.28
CA ARG A 18 6.51 3.24 -13.56
C ARG A 18 7.90 3.85 -13.32
N LEU A 19 8.94 3.13 -13.76
CA LEU A 19 10.34 3.58 -13.71
C LEU A 19 10.64 4.84 -14.54
N SER A 20 9.68 5.31 -15.36
CA SER A 20 9.80 6.55 -16.15
C SER A 20 9.48 7.83 -15.37
N ILE A 21 9.05 7.72 -14.12
CA ILE A 21 8.77 8.86 -13.25
C ILE A 21 10.11 9.45 -12.81
N ALA A 22 10.57 10.49 -13.50
CA ALA A 22 11.84 11.17 -13.24
C ALA A 22 11.69 12.42 -12.36
N ASP A 23 10.45 12.90 -12.15
CA ASP A 23 10.16 14.05 -11.29
C ASP A 23 9.73 13.60 -9.89
N GLY A 24 10.17 14.36 -8.86
CA GLY A 24 9.93 14.02 -7.45
C GLY A 24 8.45 14.07 -7.04
N ASN A 25 7.63 14.89 -7.69
CA ASN A 25 6.21 15.02 -7.36
C ASN A 25 5.41 13.82 -7.90
N GLY A 26 5.73 13.35 -9.10
CA GLY A 26 5.19 12.12 -9.66
C GLY A 26 5.59 10.89 -8.85
N HIS A 27 6.77 10.92 -8.20
CA HIS A 27 7.19 9.84 -7.30
C HIS A 27 6.30 9.77 -6.06
N ILE A 28 6.05 10.92 -5.43
CA ILE A 28 5.18 11.07 -4.26
C ILE A 28 3.74 10.66 -4.60
N ASP A 29 3.19 11.11 -5.72
CA ASP A 29 1.83 10.78 -6.14
C ASP A 29 1.64 9.27 -6.42
N ALA A 30 2.61 8.66 -7.12
CA ALA A 30 2.59 7.22 -7.36
C ALA A 30 2.69 6.40 -6.06
N LEU A 31 3.49 6.87 -5.09
CA LEU A 31 3.64 6.23 -3.79
C LEU A 31 2.35 6.36 -2.96
N SER A 32 1.77 7.57 -2.87
CA SER A 32 0.49 7.82 -2.20
C SER A 32 -0.63 6.95 -2.77
N THR A 33 -0.73 6.88 -4.10
CA THR A 33 -1.73 6.05 -4.79
C THR A 33 -1.57 4.56 -4.46
N THR A 34 -0.33 4.06 -4.49
CA THR A 34 -0.03 2.65 -4.20
C THR A 34 -0.31 2.31 -2.74
N LEU A 35 0.09 3.18 -1.80
CA LEU A 35 -0.18 3.00 -0.37
C LEU A 35 -1.67 3.02 -0.08
N ALA A 36 -2.43 3.95 -0.68
CA ALA A 36 -3.88 4.00 -0.53
C ALA A 36 -4.55 2.73 -1.09
N ALA A 37 -4.09 2.21 -2.24
CA ALA A 37 -4.60 0.96 -2.80
C ALA A 37 -4.32 -0.25 -1.90
N PHE A 38 -3.10 -0.36 -1.36
CA PHE A 38 -2.74 -1.41 -0.43
C PHE A 38 -3.54 -1.31 0.88
N GLY A 39 -3.73 -0.10 1.40
CA GLY A 39 -4.54 0.17 2.59
C GLY A 39 -6.01 -0.24 2.46
N ARG A 40 -6.58 -0.13 1.25
CA ARG A 40 -7.93 -0.66 0.96
C ARG A 40 -7.97 -2.18 1.00
N HIS A 41 -6.96 -2.85 0.44
CA HIS A 41 -6.87 -4.31 0.49
C HIS A 41 -6.73 -4.85 1.92
N ALA A 42 -5.92 -4.19 2.77
CA ALA A 42 -5.78 -4.58 4.17
C ALA A 42 -7.11 -4.47 4.94
N ARG A 43 -7.86 -3.37 4.74
CA ARG A 43 -9.18 -3.18 5.35
C ARG A 43 -10.19 -4.22 4.88
N TYR A 44 -10.25 -4.47 3.58
CA TYR A 44 -11.11 -5.51 3.02
C TYR A 44 -10.78 -6.89 3.60
N ALA A 45 -9.50 -7.24 3.71
CA ALA A 45 -9.08 -8.51 4.31
C ALA A 45 -9.47 -8.61 5.80
N SER A 46 -9.35 -7.52 6.55
CA SER A 46 -9.80 -7.42 7.95
C SER A 46 -11.32 -7.67 8.08
N GLU A 47 -12.13 -7.07 7.20
CA GLU A 47 -13.58 -7.30 7.14
C GLU A 47 -13.89 -8.78 6.87
N GLN A 48 -13.22 -9.40 5.90
CA GLN A 48 -13.40 -10.82 5.58
C GLN A 48 -13.02 -11.74 6.75
N THR A 49 -11.91 -11.48 7.45
CA THR A 49 -11.51 -12.28 8.62
C THR A 49 -12.45 -12.07 9.81
N THR A 50 -13.04 -10.88 9.94
CA THR A 50 -14.06 -10.58 10.95
C THR A 50 -15.34 -11.40 10.68
N GLU A 51 -15.78 -11.48 9.42
CA GLU A 51 -16.92 -12.32 9.01
C GLU A 51 -16.66 -13.82 9.31
N LEU A 52 -15.42 -14.27 9.13
CA LEU A 52 -14.98 -15.63 9.45
C LEU A 52 -14.75 -15.87 10.96
N LYS A 53 -14.89 -14.84 11.80
CA LYS A 53 -14.61 -14.88 13.25
C LYS A 53 -13.17 -15.27 13.60
N ASP A 54 -12.23 -14.96 12.71
CA ASP A 54 -10.79 -15.13 12.94
C ASP A 54 -10.23 -13.81 13.50
N ALA A 55 -10.26 -13.69 14.83
CA ALA A 55 -9.88 -12.46 15.52
C ALA A 55 -8.39 -12.13 15.38
N ASP A 56 -7.52 -13.15 15.40
CA ASP A 56 -6.08 -12.96 15.35
C ASP A 56 -5.65 -12.45 13.96
N THR A 57 -6.21 -13.03 12.88
CA THR A 57 -5.92 -12.55 11.53
C THR A 57 -6.52 -11.18 11.26
N ALA A 58 -7.71 -10.88 11.80
CA ALA A 58 -8.32 -9.55 11.69
C ALA A 58 -7.47 -8.46 12.34
N ASP A 59 -6.89 -8.76 13.51
CA ASP A 59 -6.01 -7.83 14.23
C ASP A 59 -4.72 -7.55 13.45
N ILE A 60 -4.11 -8.57 12.85
CA ILE A 60 -2.94 -8.40 11.95
C ILE A 60 -3.26 -7.42 10.82
N PHE A 61 -4.40 -7.57 10.14
CA PHE A 61 -4.78 -6.67 9.05
C PHE A 61 -5.09 -5.25 9.54
N GLN A 62 -5.64 -5.11 10.76
CA GLN A 62 -5.87 -3.81 11.37
C GLN A 62 -4.55 -3.07 11.65
N GLU A 63 -3.54 -3.76 12.19
CA GLU A 63 -2.21 -3.18 12.43
C GLU A 63 -1.52 -2.79 11.13
N VAL A 64 -1.61 -3.64 10.10
CA VAL A 64 -1.10 -3.32 8.76
C VAL A 64 -1.76 -2.05 8.22
N ALA A 65 -3.09 -1.92 8.34
CA ALA A 65 -3.80 -0.71 7.91
C ALA A 65 -3.33 0.56 8.62
N ARG A 66 -3.10 0.50 9.94
CA ARG A 66 -2.56 1.65 10.72
C ARG A 66 -1.14 2.02 10.31
N GLY A 67 -0.30 1.03 10.01
CA GLY A 67 1.05 1.27 9.49
C GLY A 67 1.02 1.99 8.14
N ILE A 68 0.10 1.58 7.25
CA ILE A 68 -0.10 2.23 5.94
C ILE A 68 -0.57 3.69 6.11
N ASP A 69 -1.51 3.95 7.01
CA ASP A 69 -1.99 5.32 7.27
C ASP A 69 -0.85 6.24 7.75
N THR A 70 0.06 5.69 8.58
CA THR A 70 1.25 6.43 9.04
C THR A 70 2.19 6.74 7.88
N TRP A 71 2.42 5.79 6.98
CA TRP A 71 3.25 6.02 5.81
C TRP A 71 2.62 7.01 4.84
N LEU A 72 1.30 6.93 4.64
CA LEU A 72 0.58 7.90 3.82
C LEU A 72 0.75 9.32 4.38
N TRP A 73 0.62 9.50 5.69
CA TRP A 73 0.86 10.79 6.35
C TRP A 73 2.27 11.33 6.09
N PHE A 74 3.31 10.50 6.18
CA PHE A 74 4.68 10.94 5.85
C PHE A 74 4.81 11.40 4.38
N VAL A 75 4.18 10.68 3.46
CA VAL A 75 4.26 11.02 2.03
C VAL A 75 3.50 12.32 1.74
N GLU A 76 2.29 12.47 2.26
CA GLU A 76 1.47 13.68 2.09
C GLU A 76 2.13 14.92 2.72
N THR A 77 2.73 14.78 3.90
CA THR A 77 3.44 15.90 4.55
C THR A 77 4.74 16.26 3.84
N SER A 78 5.44 15.28 3.25
CA SER A 78 6.62 15.54 2.42
C SER A 78 6.27 16.34 1.16
N GLN A 79 5.08 16.11 0.58
CA GLN A 79 4.56 16.89 -0.54
C GLN A 79 4.29 18.35 -0.16
N GLN A 80 3.71 18.57 1.02
CA GLN A 80 3.37 19.91 1.52
C GLN A 80 4.59 20.74 1.95
N SER A 81 5.68 20.09 2.35
CA SER A 81 6.92 20.76 2.75
C SER A 81 7.77 21.22 1.56
N GLY A 82 7.50 20.67 0.36
CA GLY A 82 8.20 21.00 -0.88
C GLY A 82 7.55 22.11 -1.72
N SER A 83 6.39 22.63 -1.30
CA SER A 83 5.65 23.74 -1.94
C SER A 83 5.90 25.06 -1.24
#